data_AF-A0A925N8S6-F1
#
_entry.id   AF-A0A925N8S6-F1
#
_cell.length_a   1.000
_cell.length_b   1.000
_cell.length_c   1.000
_cell.angle_alpha   90.00
_cell.angle_beta   90.00
_cell.angle_gamma   90.00
#
_symmetry.space_group_name_H-M   'P 1'
#
loop_
_entity.id
_entity.type
_entity.pdbx_description
1 polymer ?
#
loop_
_entity_poly.entity_id
_entity_poly.type
_entity_poly.pdbx_seq_one_letter_code
_entity_poly.pdbx_strand_id
1 'polypeptide(L)'
;MNAGDQREIEDIANAIVGHLHTHPLATDSALGVARWWLGPLFDSATLEQVEQALEGLVAKGVLRRLRLSDGGVLYSQVLPTQQ
;
A
#
# COMPACT_ATOMS: atom_id res chain seq x y z
N MET A 1 -4.67 13.47 14.31
CA MET A 1 -4.09 13.40 12.96
C MET A 1 -3.83 14.83 12.53
N ASN A 2 -2.57 15.24 12.47
CA ASN A 2 -2.20 16.57 12.00
C ASN A 2 -2.16 16.58 10.48
N ALA A 3 -2.28 17.77 9.87
CA ALA A 3 -2.14 17.93 8.42
C ALA A 3 -0.73 17.54 7.89
N GLY A 4 0.26 17.39 8.78
CA GLY A 4 1.58 16.83 8.44
C GLY A 4 1.50 15.31 8.22
N ASP A 5 0.91 14.59 9.19
CA ASP A 5 0.76 13.13 9.14
C ASP A 5 -0.04 12.69 7.90
N GLN A 6 -1.09 13.44 7.56
CA GLN A 6 -1.94 13.14 6.40
C GLN A 6 -1.18 13.25 5.08
N ARG A 7 -0.33 14.28 4.93
CA ARG A 7 0.47 14.46 3.71
C ARG A 7 1.48 13.33 3.53
N GLU A 8 2.12 12.91 4.62
CA GLU A 8 3.05 11.79 4.58
C GLU A 8 2.36 10.48 4.18
N ILE A 9 1.16 10.22 4.69
CA ILE A 9 0.32 9.08 4.28
C ILE A 9 -0.01 9.15 2.78
N GLU A 10 -0.32 10.33 2.25
CA GLU A 10 -0.59 10.53 0.83
C GLU A 10 0.66 10.32 -0.04
N ASP A 11 1.82 10.78 0.39
CA ASP A 11 3.10 10.54 -0.29
C ASP A 11 3.45 9.04 -0.31
N ILE A 12 3.26 8.33 0.81
CA ILE A 12 3.41 6.87 0.90
C ILE A 12 2.45 6.19 -0.09
N ALA A 13 1.19 6.60 -0.11
CA ALA A 13 0.20 6.03 -1.02
C ALA A 13 0.61 6.22 -2.49
N ASN A 14 1.09 7.40 -2.86
CA ASN A 14 1.58 7.68 -4.21
C ASN A 14 2.80 6.82 -4.57
N ALA A 15 3.72 6.63 -3.64
CA ALA A 15 4.88 5.75 -3.84
C ALA A 15 4.48 4.29 -4.07
N ILE A 16 3.50 3.79 -3.31
CA ILE A 16 2.94 2.44 -3.50
C ILE A 16 2.33 2.28 -4.89
N VAL A 17 1.52 3.24 -5.33
CA VAL A 17 0.91 3.21 -6.68
C VAL A 17 1.98 3.27 -7.77
N GLY A 18 3.00 4.11 -7.61
CA GLY A 18 4.13 4.19 -8.55
C GLY A 18 4.91 2.87 -8.65
N HIS A 19 5.10 2.18 -7.51
CA HIS A 19 5.72 0.86 -7.49
C HIS A 19 4.88 -0.16 -8.27
N LEU A 20 3.56 -0.17 -8.05
CA LEU A 20 2.64 -1.09 -8.73
C LEU A 20 2.48 -0.82 -10.22
N HIS A 21 2.57 0.44 -10.65
CA HIS A 21 2.64 0.75 -12.09
C HIS A 21 3.86 0.11 -12.76
N THR A 22 4.98 -0.02 -12.04
CA THR A 22 6.19 -0.68 -12.55
C THR A 22 6.10 -2.20 -12.39
N HIS A 23 5.47 -2.67 -11.30
CA HIS A 23 5.34 -4.08 -10.94
C HIS A 23 3.86 -4.43 -10.65
N PRO A 24 3.00 -4.58 -11.67
CA PRO A 24 1.55 -4.75 -11.48
C PRO A 24 1.16 -6.09 -10.83
N LEU A 25 2.09 -7.04 -10.79
CA LEU A 25 1.93 -8.34 -10.13
C LEU A 25 2.45 -8.35 -8.69
N ALA A 26 2.99 -7.22 -8.19
CA ALA A 26 3.47 -7.16 -6.81
C ALA A 26 2.29 -7.35 -5.84
N THR A 27 2.46 -8.31 -4.93
CA THR A 27 1.51 -8.61 -3.86
C THR A 27 2.29 -8.85 -2.59
N ASP A 28 2.00 -8.10 -1.54
CA ASP A 28 2.72 -8.24 -0.28
C ASP A 28 1.86 -7.79 0.91
N SER A 29 2.31 -8.12 2.12
CA SER A 29 1.72 -7.66 3.38
C SER A 29 2.12 -6.20 3.63
N ALA A 30 1.41 -5.49 4.52
CA ALA A 30 1.78 -4.11 4.88
C ALA A 30 3.27 -3.96 5.29
N LEU A 31 3.80 -4.96 6.02
CA LEU A 31 5.21 -5.02 6.39
C LEU A 31 6.15 -5.16 5.18
N GLY A 32 5.79 -5.99 4.20
CA GLY A 32 6.59 -6.17 3.00
C GLY A 32 6.49 -4.97 2.05
N VAL A 33 5.32 -4.34 1.95
CA VAL A 33 5.15 -3.06 1.27
C VAL A 33 6.08 -2.01 1.86
N ALA A 34 6.09 -1.86 3.19
CA ALA A 34 6.95 -0.91 3.89
C ALA A 34 8.44 -1.18 3.67
N ARG A 35 8.83 -2.45 3.54
CA ARG A 35 10.24 -2.85 3.44
C ARG A 35 10.78 -2.88 2.01
N TRP A 36 9.95 -3.23 1.03
CA TRP A 36 10.38 -3.56 -0.32
C TRP A 36 9.83 -2.63 -1.39
N TRP A 37 8.60 -2.15 -1.23
CA TRP A 37 7.97 -1.31 -2.25
C TRP A 37 8.31 0.15 -2.01
N LEU A 38 8.35 0.54 -0.74
CA LEU A 38 8.81 1.84 -0.32
C LEU A 38 10.33 1.90 -0.44
N GLY A 39 10.81 2.88 -1.19
CA GLY A 39 12.24 3.16 -1.32
C GLY A 39 12.81 3.85 -0.08
N PRO A 40 14.11 4.17 -0.07
CA PRO A 40 14.81 4.79 1.06
C PRO A 40 14.23 6.17 1.47
N LEU A 41 13.39 6.77 0.62
CA LEU A 41 12.67 8.01 0.92
C LEU A 41 11.62 7.86 2.05
N PHE A 42 11.16 6.64 2.31
CA PHE A 42 10.14 6.34 3.32
C PHE A 42 10.66 5.38 4.40
N ASP A 43 11.98 5.32 4.60
CA ASP A 43 12.61 4.47 5.63
C ASP A 43 12.11 4.82 7.06
N SER A 44 11.72 6.08 7.27
CA SER A 44 11.14 6.56 8.53
C SER A 44 9.63 6.37 8.64
N ALA A 45 8.95 5.87 7.60
CA ALA A 45 7.52 5.66 7.63
C ALA A 45 7.18 4.53 8.61
N THR A 46 6.25 4.81 9.53
CA THR A 46 5.77 3.80 10.48
C THR A 46 4.82 2.83 9.79
N LEU A 47 4.75 1.60 10.30
CA LEU A 47 3.81 0.60 9.78
C LEU A 47 2.36 1.10 9.80
N GLU A 48 1.97 1.85 10.83
CA GLU A 48 0.63 2.44 10.93
C GLU A 48 0.34 3.40 9.78
N GLN A 49 1.29 4.26 9.40
CA GLN A 49 1.13 5.17 8.26
C GLN A 49 1.02 4.41 6.93
N VAL A 50 1.79 3.34 6.77
CA VAL A 50 1.71 2.46 5.60
C VAL A 50 0.36 1.76 5.54
N GLU A 51 -0.15 1.25 6.66
CA GLU A 51 -1.48 0.64 6.75
C GLU A 51 -2.60 1.64 6.44
N GLN A 52 -2.52 2.87 6.95
CA GLN A 52 -3.48 3.93 6.63
C GLN A 52 -3.43 4.29 5.13
N ALA A 53 -2.25 4.36 4.53
CA ALA A 53 -2.08 4.60 3.11
C ALA A 53 -2.70 3.48 2.27
N LEU A 54 -2.42 2.23 2.64
CA LEU A 54 -2.95 1.03 1.98
C LEU A 54 -4.48 0.96 2.07
N GLU A 55 -5.05 1.13 3.26
CA GLU A 55 -6.51 1.13 3.44
C GLU A 55 -7.16 2.31 2.69
N GLY A 56 -6.51 3.47 2.65
CA GLY A 56 -6.94 4.61 1.84
C GLY A 56 -6.98 4.30 0.34
N LEU A 57 -5.98 3.58 -0.17
CA LEU A 57 -5.94 3.11 -1.56
C LEU A 57 -6.98 2.01 -1.85
N VAL A 58 -7.24 1.13 -0.90
CA VAL A 58 -8.31 0.12 -1.00
C VAL A 58 -9.68 0.79 -1.04
N ALA A 59 -9.93 1.78 -0.17
CA ALA A 59 -11.17 2.55 -0.16
C ALA A 59 -11.39 3.32 -1.47
N LYS A 60 -10.32 3.77 -2.13
CA LYS A 60 -10.34 4.40 -3.45
C LYS A 60 -10.48 3.41 -4.62
N GLY A 61 -10.46 2.10 -4.36
CA GLY A 61 -10.55 1.06 -5.39
C GLY A 61 -9.28 0.86 -6.23
N VAL A 62 -8.14 1.41 -5.79
CA VAL A 62 -6.84 1.26 -6.46
C VAL A 62 -6.19 -0.07 -6.08
N LEU A 63 -6.33 -0.46 -4.81
CA LEU A 63 -5.84 -1.72 -4.27
C LEU A 63 -6.97 -2.64 -3.85
N ARG A 64 -6.65 -3.93 -3.77
CA ARG A 64 -7.48 -4.93 -3.10
C ARG A 64 -6.73 -5.48 -1.90
N ARG A 65 -7.44 -5.56 -0.77
CA ARG A 65 -7.04 -6.34 0.40
C ARG A 65 -7.51 -7.79 0.25
N LEU A 66 -6.60 -8.74 0.41
CA LEU A 66 -6.87 -10.17 0.44
C LEU A 66 -6.62 -10.68 1.85
N ARG A 67 -7.65 -11.25 2.48
CA ARG A 67 -7.48 -11.95 3.75
C ARG A 67 -7.17 -13.41 3.49
N LEU A 68 -6.03 -13.85 3.98
CA LEU A 68 -5.61 -15.26 3.93
C LEU A 68 -6.33 -16.05 5.02
N SER A 69 -6.46 -17.36 4.82
CA SER A 69 -7.07 -18.28 5.79
C SER A 69 -6.35 -18.32 7.15
N ASP A 70 -5.07 -17.94 7.17
CA ASP A 70 -4.23 -17.83 8.37
C ASP A 70 -4.45 -16.52 9.15
N GLY A 71 -5.29 -15.61 8.64
CA GLY A 71 -5.56 -14.31 9.24
C GLY A 71 -4.66 -13.17 8.71
N GLY A 72 -3.63 -13.49 7.92
CA GLY A 72 -2.79 -12.50 7.24
C GLY A 72 -3.55 -11.66 6.21
N VAL A 73 -3.09 -10.43 5.97
CA VAL A 73 -3.64 -9.52 4.95
C VAL A 73 -2.57 -9.20 3.91
N LEU A 74 -2.90 -9.47 2.65
CA LEU A 74 -2.08 -9.10 1.50
C LEU A 74 -2.75 -7.97 0.72
N TYR A 75 -1.93 -7.10 0.16
CA TYR A 75 -2.35 -6.01 -0.70
C TYR A 75 -1.82 -6.24 -2.10
N SER A 76 -2.69 -6.07 -3.08
CA SER A 76 -2.36 -6.23 -4.51
C SER A 76 -3.11 -5.19 -5.32
N GLN A 77 -2.60 -4.88 -6.52
CA GLN A 77 -3.32 -4.01 -7.45
C GLN A 77 -4.66 -4.64 -7.84
N VAL A 78 -5.70 -3.82 -7.98
CA VAL A 78 -6.92 -4.25 -8.65
C VAL A 78 -6.59 -4.45 -10.13
N LEU A 79 -6.13 -5.64 -10.50
CA LEU A 79 -6.08 -6.00 -11.91
C LEU A 79 -7.52 -5.95 -12.44
N PRO A 80 -7.78 -5.26 -13.55
CA PRO A 80 -9.05 -5.40 -14.23
C PRO A 80 -9.17 -6.87 -14.61
N THR A 81 -9.97 -7.60 -13.84
CA THR A 81 -10.33 -8.96 -14.20
C THR A 81 -11.18 -8.79 -15.43
N GLN A 82 -10.61 -9.01 -16.62
CA GLN A 82 -11.30 -8.93 -17.89
C GLN A 82 -12.57 -9.79 -17.77
N GLN A 83 -13.72 -9.11 -17.75
CA GLN A 83 -15.06 -9.69 -17.84
C GLN A 83 -15.39 -9.93 -19.31
#